data_AF-A0AAJ4TL74-F1
#
_entry.id   AF-A0AAJ4TL74-F1
#
_cell.length_a   1.000
_cell.length_b   1.000
_cell.length_c   1.000
_cell.angle_alpha   90.00
_cell.angle_beta   90.00
_cell.angle_gamma   90.00
#
_symmetry.space_group_name_H-M   'P 1'
#
loop_
_entity.id
_entity.type
_entity.pdbx_description
1 polymer ?
#
loop_
_entity_poly.entity_id
_entity_poly.type
_entity_poly.pdbx_seq_one_letter_code
_entity_poly.pdbx_strand_id
1 'polypeptide(L)'
;MVNFRFYKTNKQKGISLVESIISSGLILFVLSSSFLIINSSITTSVIAEKKTQLIQELDKKIAIYVLTGKFNIKAVSSDYFFQKRVSNPKMIKFIAKNKNFDICVSKEVMKYVSNS
;
A
#
# COMPACT_ATOMS: atom_id res chain seq x y z
N MET A 1 37.86 55.53 30.03
CA MET A 1 38.79 54.41 29.77
C MET A 1 38.14 53.15 30.33
N VAL A 2 37.51 52.32 29.49
CA VAL A 2 36.81 51.10 29.93
C VAL A 2 37.54 49.90 29.38
N ASN A 3 38.08 49.08 30.27
CA ASN A 3 38.93 47.94 29.94
C ASN A 3 38.05 46.68 29.92
N PHE A 4 37.66 46.22 28.73
CA PHE A 4 36.93 44.95 28.59
C PHE A 4 37.92 43.78 28.69
N ARG A 5 37.95 43.13 29.85
CA ARG A 5 38.62 41.84 30.03
C ARG A 5 37.80 40.74 29.33
N PHE A 6 38.29 40.26 28.19
CA PHE A 6 37.81 39.02 27.59
C PHE A 6 38.19 37.84 28.49
N TYR A 7 37.19 37.22 29.10
CA TYR A 7 37.38 35.98 29.86
C TYR A 7 37.61 34.80 28.89
N LYS A 8 38.70 34.10 29.17
CA LYS A 8 39.31 32.99 28.43
C LYS A 8 38.38 31.77 28.33
N THR A 9 37.81 31.48 27.16
CA THR A 9 37.07 30.24 26.88
C THR A 9 38.02 29.17 26.33
N ASN A 10 38.70 28.41 27.20
CA ASN A 10 39.69 27.43 26.73
C ASN A 10 39.60 26.04 27.38
N LYS A 11 38.40 25.55 27.69
CA LYS A 11 38.21 24.17 28.19
C LYS A 11 37.02 23.36 27.61
N GLN A 12 36.25 23.88 26.65
CA GLN A 12 35.03 23.22 26.15
C GLN A 12 35.09 22.66 24.71
N LYS A 13 36.23 22.77 24.01
CA LYS A 13 36.34 22.36 22.59
C LYS A 13 36.05 20.87 22.36
N GLY A 14 36.49 19.99 23.26
CA GLY A 14 36.23 18.54 23.16
C GLY A 14 34.78 18.16 23.44
N ILE A 15 34.13 18.82 24.40
CA ILE A 15 32.71 18.58 24.75
C ILE A 15 31.79 19.07 23.61
N SER A 16 32.11 20.22 23.00
CA SER A 16 31.34 20.78 21.88
C SER A 16 31.40 19.93 20.61
N LEU A 17 32.54 19.26 20.33
CA LEU A 17 32.64 18.32 19.20
C LEU A 17 31.81 17.05 19.44
N VAL A 18 31.87 16.47 20.64
CA VAL A 18 31.07 15.31 21.00
C VAL A 18 29.57 15.63 20.94
N GLU A 19 29.16 16.79 21.44
CA GLU A 19 27.77 17.27 21.35
C GLU A 19 27.32 17.46 19.90
N SER A 20 28.20 17.97 19.03
CA SER A 20 27.92 18.12 17.60
C SER A 20 27.74 16.77 16.90
N ILE A 21 28.56 15.76 17.25
CA ILE A 21 28.44 14.40 16.71
C ILE A 21 27.13 13.74 17.18
N ILE A 22 26.80 13.87 18.46
CA ILE A 22 25.54 13.35 19.01
C ILE A 22 24.34 14.03 18.35
N SER A 23 24.37 15.36 18.23
CA SER A 23 23.31 16.14 17.58
C SER A 23 23.13 15.74 16.11
N SER A 24 24.23 15.61 15.37
CA SER A 24 24.20 15.13 13.98
C SER A 24 23.63 13.71 13.87
N GLY A 25 24.01 12.82 14.79
CA GLY A 25 23.48 11.46 14.87
C GLY A 25 21.97 11.43 15.13
N LEU A 26 21.47 12.30 16.01
CA LEU A 26 20.03 12.43 16.26
C LEU A 26 19.28 12.94 15.04
N ILE A 27 19.82 13.95 14.34
CA ILE A 27 19.21 14.48 13.11
C ILE A 27 19.15 13.39 12.03
N LEU A 28 20.25 12.65 11.82
CA LEU A 28 20.30 11.54 10.87
C LEU A 28 19.33 10.42 11.25
N PHE A 29 19.20 10.12 12.54
CA PHE A 29 18.27 9.13 13.04
C PHE A 29 16.81 9.53 12.75
N VAL A 30 16.44 10.78 13.06
CA VAL A 30 15.10 11.31 12.78
C VAL A 30 14.83 11.26 11.28
N LEU A 31 15.77 11.73 10.46
CA LEU A 31 15.63 11.74 9.00
C LEU A 31 15.45 10.32 8.44
N SER A 32 16.24 9.35 8.90
CA SER A 32 16.14 7.95 8.52
C SER A 32 14.77 7.36 8.88
N SER A 33 14.30 7.61 10.10
CA SER A 33 12.97 7.19 10.56
C SER A 33 11.85 7.79 9.70
N SER A 34 11.93 9.09 9.39
CA SER A 34 10.98 9.76 8.49
C SER A 34 10.94 9.11 7.11
N PHE A 35 12.09 8.81 6.51
CA PHE A 35 12.12 8.13 5.21
C PHE A 35 11.49 6.74 5.24
N LEU A 36 11.72 5.96 6.30
CA LEU A 36 11.08 4.65 6.47
C LEU A 36 9.56 4.77 6.52
N ILE A 37 9.05 5.72 7.29
CA ILE A 37 7.60 5.95 7.42
C ILE A 37 7.00 6.37 6.07
N ILE A 38 7.65 7.29 5.36
CA ILE A 38 7.19 7.75 4.04
C ILE A 38 7.14 6.59 3.04
N ASN A 39 8.20 5.78 2.95
CA ASN A 39 8.25 4.64 2.03
C ASN A 39 7.17 3.60 2.33
N SER A 40 6.95 3.30 3.61
CA SER A 40 5.89 2.39 4.05
C SER A 40 4.50 2.94 3.68
N SER A 41 4.29 4.24 3.88
CA SER A 41 3.01 4.91 3.61
C SER A 41 2.70 4.94 2.11
N ILE A 42 3.69 5.26 1.27
CA ILE A 42 3.57 5.22 -0.19
C ILE A 42 3.25 3.80 -0.66
N THR A 43 3.98 2.80 -0.16
CA THR A 43 3.76 1.39 -0.52
C THR A 43 2.35 0.94 -0.16
N THR A 44 1.88 1.29 1.04
CA THR A 44 0.54 0.97 1.50
C THR A 44 -0.54 1.63 0.64
N SER A 45 -0.36 2.91 0.29
CA SER A 45 -1.27 3.65 -0.59
C SER A 45 -1.35 3.04 -1.99
N VAL A 46 -0.21 2.68 -2.58
CA VAL A 46 -0.16 2.02 -3.89
C VAL A 46 -0.86 0.66 -3.85
N ILE A 47 -0.64 -0.15 -2.81
CA ILE A 47 -1.32 -1.44 -2.64
C ILE A 47 -2.83 -1.23 -2.49
N ALA A 48 -3.26 -0.24 -1.70
CA ALA A 48 -4.67 0.08 -1.52
C ALA A 48 -5.33 0.51 -2.83
N GLU A 49 -4.67 1.38 -3.61
CA GLU A 49 -5.16 1.82 -4.91
C GLU A 49 -5.22 0.66 -5.92
N LYS A 50 -4.20 -0.20 -5.97
CA LYS A 50 -4.23 -1.38 -6.84
C LYS A 50 -5.33 -2.36 -6.44
N LYS A 51 -5.59 -2.50 -5.14
CA LYS A 51 -6.71 -3.30 -4.63
C LYS A 51 -8.06 -2.72 -5.05
N THR A 52 -8.26 -1.40 -4.97
CA THR A 52 -9.53 -0.77 -5.39
C THR A 52 -9.74 -0.89 -6.88
N GLN A 53 -8.70 -0.66 -7.70
CA GLN A 53 -8.74 -0.89 -9.15
C GLN A 53 -9.12 -2.34 -9.49
N LEU A 54 -8.51 -3.32 -8.82
CA LEU A 54 -8.83 -4.74 -9.01
C LEU A 54 -10.28 -5.08 -8.64
N ILE A 55 -10.81 -4.48 -7.55
CA ILE A 55 -12.22 -4.62 -7.15
C ILE A 55 -13.14 -4.04 -8.23
N GLN A 56 -12.85 -2.84 -8.75
CA GLN A 56 -13.65 -2.19 -9.77
C GLN A 56 -13.71 -3.00 -11.07
N GLU A 57 -12.57 -3.54 -11.52
CA GLU A 57 -12.50 -4.40 -12.70
C GLU A 57 -13.25 -5.72 -12.50
N LEU A 58 -13.13 -6.32 -11.30
CA LEU A 58 -13.89 -7.50 -10.93
C LEU A 58 -15.40 -7.21 -10.95
N ASP A 59 -15.83 -6.09 -10.37
CA ASP A 59 -17.24 -5.68 -10.33
C ASP A 59 -17.81 -5.41 -11.72
N LYS A 60 -17.04 -4.80 -12.61
CA LYS A 60 -17.43 -4.60 -14.01
C LYS A 60 -17.64 -5.94 -14.72
N LYS A 61 -16.74 -6.91 -14.54
CA LYS A 61 -16.86 -8.26 -15.11
C LYS A 61 -18.04 -9.03 -14.52
N ILE A 62 -18.30 -8.87 -13.23
CA ILE A 62 -19.48 -9.45 -12.56
C ILE A 62 -20.77 -8.83 -13.10
N ALA A 63 -20.83 -7.52 -13.28
CA ALA A 63 -22.01 -6.86 -13.84
C ALA A 63 -22.34 -7.40 -15.24
N ILE A 64 -21.33 -7.58 -16.09
CA ILE A 64 -21.49 -8.22 -17.40
C ILE A 64 -22.00 -9.66 -17.26
N TYR A 65 -21.48 -10.43 -16.29
CA TYR A 65 -21.98 -11.78 -16.01
C TYR A 65 -23.45 -11.78 -15.56
N VAL A 66 -23.86 -10.85 -14.71
CA VAL A 66 -25.25 -10.73 -14.25
C VAL A 66 -26.19 -10.37 -15.40
N LEU A 67 -25.72 -9.60 -16.39
CA LEU A 67 -26.54 -9.23 -17.55
C LEU A 67 -26.56 -10.30 -18.66
N THR A 68 -25.44 -10.99 -18.89
CA THR A 68 -25.26 -11.89 -20.06
C THR A 68 -25.21 -13.37 -19.70
N GLY A 69 -25.13 -13.71 -18.41
CA GLY A 69 -24.90 -15.06 -17.92
C GLY A 69 -23.49 -15.63 -18.19
N LYS A 70 -22.60 -14.90 -18.86
CA LYS A 70 -21.26 -15.35 -19.24
C LYS A 70 -20.17 -14.54 -18.53
N PHE A 71 -19.29 -15.22 -17.79
CA PHE A 71 -18.20 -14.57 -17.08
C PHE A 71 -16.93 -14.52 -17.93
N ASN A 72 -16.32 -13.35 -18.04
CA ASN A 72 -15.11 -13.15 -18.83
C ASN A 72 -13.85 -13.40 -17.99
N ILE A 73 -13.25 -14.58 -18.16
CA ILE A 73 -12.00 -15.02 -17.51
C ILE A 73 -10.72 -14.45 -18.15
N LYS A 74 -10.82 -13.62 -19.20
CA LYS A 74 -9.62 -13.05 -19.83
C LYS A 74 -8.86 -12.21 -18.82
N ALA A 75 -7.56 -12.50 -18.71
CA ALA A 75 -6.62 -11.71 -17.94
C ALA A 75 -6.52 -10.29 -18.53
N VAL A 76 -6.34 -9.30 -17.66
CA VAL A 76 -6.09 -7.92 -18.06
C VAL A 76 -4.74 -7.56 -17.45
N SER A 77 -3.72 -7.40 -18.31
CA SER A 77 -2.34 -7.18 -17.86
C SER A 77 -1.86 -8.30 -16.91
N SER A 78 -1.63 -7.98 -15.63
CA SER A 78 -1.18 -8.92 -14.58
C SER A 78 -2.31 -9.47 -13.71
N ASP A 79 -3.56 -9.12 -14.02
CA ASP A 79 -4.75 -9.47 -13.25
C ASP A 79 -5.43 -10.70 -13.82
N TYR A 80 -5.60 -11.70 -12.98
CA TYR A 80 -6.24 -12.97 -13.32
C TYR A 80 -7.62 -13.04 -12.68
N PHE A 81 -8.60 -13.51 -13.45
CA PHE A 81 -10.00 -13.58 -13.04
C PHE A 81 -10.52 -15.02 -13.14
N PHE A 82 -11.12 -15.51 -12.08
CA PHE A 82 -11.62 -16.88 -12.00
C PHE A 82 -13.01 -16.94 -11.38
N GLN A 83 -13.75 -17.96 -11.79
CA GLN A 83 -15.05 -18.30 -11.23
C GLN A 83 -14.93 -19.63 -10.49
N LYS A 84 -15.41 -19.69 -9.25
CA LYS A 84 -15.44 -20.88 -8.41
C LYS A 84 -16.86 -21.14 -7.94
N ARG A 85 -17.30 -22.41 -8.00
CA ARG A 85 -18.56 -22.84 -7.39
C ARG A 85 -18.39 -22.87 -5.87
N VAL A 86 -19.39 -22.35 -5.16
CA VAL A 86 -19.46 -22.40 -3.69
C VAL A 86 -20.48 -23.45 -3.25
N SER A 87 -20.48 -23.79 -1.96
CA SER A 87 -21.35 -24.81 -1.39
C SER A 87 -22.84 -24.52 -1.59
N ASN A 88 -23.23 -23.23 -1.69
CA ASN A 88 -24.59 -22.86 -2.04
C ASN A 88 -24.79 -22.91 -3.57
N PRO A 89 -25.68 -23.79 -4.09
CA PRO A 89 -25.89 -23.95 -5.53
C PRO A 89 -26.48 -22.71 -6.22
N LYS A 90 -27.05 -21.77 -5.45
CA LYS A 90 -27.58 -20.48 -5.93
C LYS A 90 -26.53 -19.38 -6.00
N MET A 91 -25.29 -19.64 -5.58
CA MET A 91 -24.23 -18.64 -5.53
C MET A 91 -22.99 -19.06 -6.31
N ILE A 92 -22.25 -18.06 -6.78
CA ILE A 92 -20.99 -18.21 -7.49
C ILE A 92 -19.99 -17.24 -6.87
N LYS A 93 -18.76 -17.72 -6.66
CA LYS A 93 -17.64 -16.89 -6.20
C LYS A 93 -16.79 -16.47 -7.37
N PHE A 94 -16.53 -15.19 -7.48
CA PHE A 94 -15.58 -14.61 -8.41
C PHE A 94 -14.33 -14.19 -7.65
N ILE A 95 -13.17 -14.49 -8.22
CA ILE A 95 -11.86 -14.23 -7.62
C ILE A 95 -11.04 -13.44 -8.62
N ALA A 96 -10.45 -12.35 -8.18
CA ALA A 96 -9.45 -11.58 -8.91
C ALA A 96 -8.12 -11.63 -8.17
N LYS A 97 -7.03 -11.91 -8.88
CA LYS A 97 -5.67 -11.94 -8.32
C LYS A 97 -4.74 -11.09 -9.16
N ASN A 98 -4.00 -10.18 -8.51
CA ASN A 98 -2.89 -9.47 -9.12
C ASN A 98 -1.57 -10.13 -8.66
N LYS A 99 -0.77 -10.64 -9.62
CA LYS A 99 0.49 -11.34 -9.29
C LYS A 99 1.61 -10.38 -8.83
N ASN A 100 1.59 -9.13 -9.28
CA ASN A 100 2.67 -8.18 -9.04
C ASN A 100 2.66 -7.64 -7.60
N PHE A 101 1.47 -7.48 -7.02
CA PHE A 101 1.27 -6.95 -5.66
C PHE A 101 0.78 -8.03 -4.66
N ASP A 102 0.69 -9.29 -5.10
CA ASP A 102 0.09 -10.43 -4.37
C ASP A 102 -1.29 -10.12 -3.75
N ILE A 103 -2.08 -9.30 -4.44
CA ILE A 103 -3.42 -8.92 -3.98
C ILE A 103 -4.43 -9.97 -4.47
N CYS A 104 -5.26 -10.46 -3.56
CA CYS A 104 -6.38 -11.35 -3.86
C CYS A 104 -7.69 -10.73 -3.36
N VAL A 105 -8.68 -10.68 -4.25
CA VAL A 105 -10.02 -10.16 -3.97
C VAL A 105 -11.01 -11.23 -4.38
N SER A 106 -12.03 -11.48 -3.56
CA SER A 106 -13.11 -12.40 -3.90
C SER A 106 -14.47 -11.81 -3.58
N LYS A 107 -15.44 -12.03 -4.45
CA LYS A 107 -16.82 -11.59 -4.29
C LYS A 107 -17.79 -12.72 -4.62
N GLU A 108 -18.82 -12.87 -3.80
CA GLU A 108 -19.84 -13.91 -3.97
C GLU A 108 -21.14 -13.26 -4.44
N VAL A 109 -21.72 -13.82 -5.49
CA VAL A 109 -22.87 -13.23 -6.19
C VAL A 109 -23.88 -14.34 -6.47
N MET A 110 -25.17 -14.00 -6.48
CA MET A 110 -26.20 -14.94 -6.91
C MET A 110 -25.95 -15.40 -8.33
N LYS A 111 -26.12 -16.70 -8.57
CA LYS A 111 -26.02 -17.30 -9.89
C LYS A 111 -27.08 -16.68 -10.79
N TYR A 112 -26.68 -16.33 -12.01
CA TYR A 112 -27.63 -15.88 -13.03
C TYR A 112 -28.68 -16.97 -13.25
N VAL A 113 -29.95 -16.64 -12.97
CA VAL A 113 -31.11 -17.48 -13.28
C VAL A 113 -31.78 -16.82 -14.47
N SER A 114 -31.64 -17.42 -15.65
CA SER A 114 -32.48 -17.08 -16.79
C SER A 114 -33.89 -17.61 -16.47
N ASN A 115 -34.84 -16.71 -16.22
CA ASN A 115 -36.25 -17.07 -16.29
C ASN A 115 -36.54 -17.33 -17.78
N SER A 116 -36.42 -18.58 -18.20
CA SER A 116 -37.05 -19.10 -19.41
C SER A 116 -38.41 -19.65 -19.06
#